data_AF-A0A3B9GWW4-F1
#
_entry.id   AF-A0A3B9GWW4-F1
#
_cell.length_a   1.000
_cell.length_b   1.000
_cell.length_c   1.000
_cell.angle_alpha   90.00
_cell.angle_beta   90.00
_cell.angle_gamma   90.00
#
_symmetry.space_group_name_H-M   'P 1'
#
loop_
_entity.id
_entity.type
_entity.pdbx_description
1 polymer ?
#
loop_
_entity_poly.entity_id
_entity_poly.type
_entity_poly.pdbx_seq_one_letter_code
_entity_poly.pdbx_strand_id
1 'polypeptide(L)'
;MLREEAELICSVDCDGDDLRTLVADQVLLRMPNVIVTPHSAFNTREAIARIAETTIKNIKTYLAGEPQNLVATQKNLSLKEQEHV
;
A
#
# COMPACT_ATOMS: atom_id res chain seq x y z
N MET A 1 -9.67 8.95 22.87
CA MET A 1 -9.56 8.61 21.44
C MET A 1 -8.54 9.50 20.75
N LEU A 2 -8.88 10.63 20.10
CA LEU A 2 -7.92 11.46 19.33
C LEU A 2 -6.61 11.81 20.05
N ARG A 3 -6.67 12.21 21.33
CA ARG A 3 -5.48 12.56 22.11
C ARG A 3 -4.60 11.34 22.41
N GLU A 4 -5.20 10.20 22.72
CA GLU A 4 -4.47 8.95 23.01
C GLU A 4 -3.84 8.40 21.72
N GLU A 5 -4.54 8.49 20.59
CA GLU A 5 -4.03 8.10 19.26
C GLU A 5 -2.86 8.98 18.83
N ALA A 6 -2.97 10.30 19.03
CA ALA A 6 -1.88 11.23 18.77
C ALA A 6 -0.68 10.99 19.69
N GLU A 7 -0.90 10.72 20.98
CA GLU A 7 0.18 10.36 21.92
C GLU A 7 0.86 9.04 21.52
N LEU A 8 0.11 8.05 21.04
CA LEU A 8 0.66 6.77 20.58
C LEU A 8 1.52 6.94 19.31
N ILE A 9 1.02 7.70 18.31
CA ILE A 9 1.73 7.95 17.05
C ILE A 9 2.99 8.78 17.30
N CYS A 10 2.87 9.88 18.06
CA CYS A 10 4.01 10.75 18.38
C CYS A 10 5.06 10.08 19.30
N SER A 11 4.75 8.92 19.91
CA SER A 11 5.73 8.17 20.70
C SER A 11 6.70 7.33 19.86
N VAL A 12 6.36 7.05 18.58
CA VAL A 12 7.13 6.16 17.70
C VAL A 12 7.93 6.96 16.67
N ASP A 13 7.33 7.98 16.06
CA ASP A 13 8.01 9.01 15.27
C ASP A 13 7.02 10.17 15.06
N CYS A 14 7.49 11.42 15.13
CA CYS A 14 6.63 12.60 15.04
C CYS A 14 6.90 13.37 13.75
N ASP A 15 6.67 12.73 12.60
CA ASP A 15 6.72 13.43 11.31
C ASP A 15 5.37 14.09 11.00
N GLY A 16 5.41 15.19 10.24
CA GLY A 16 4.23 16.02 9.97
C GLY A 16 3.15 15.30 9.14
N ASP A 17 3.54 14.29 8.36
CA ASP A 17 2.65 13.55 7.47
C ASP A 17 1.78 12.51 8.21
N ASP A 18 2.29 11.93 9.31
CA ASP A 18 1.52 10.96 10.11
C ASP A 18 0.37 11.65 10.86
N LEU A 19 0.63 12.86 11.37
CA LEU A 19 -0.42 13.65 12.03
C LEU A 19 -1.50 14.12 11.04
N ARG A 20 -1.11 14.45 9.80
CA ARG A 20 -2.07 14.78 8.72
C ARG A 20 -2.94 13.59 8.38
N THR A 21 -2.36 12.39 8.30
CA THR A 21 -3.09 11.14 8.04
C THR A 21 -4.09 10.84 9.16
N LEU A 22 -3.68 10.94 10.43
CA LEU A 22 -4.57 10.74 11.57
C LEU A 22 -5.78 11.70 11.56
N VAL A 23 -5.54 12.98 11.28
CA VAL A 23 -6.62 13.97 11.18
C VAL A 23 -7.56 13.65 10.01
N ALA A 24 -7.02 13.24 8.85
CA ALA A 24 -7.83 12.85 7.70
C ALA A 24 -8.71 11.63 7.99
N ASP A 25 -8.17 10.59 8.63
CA ASP A 25 -8.93 9.40 9.03
C ASP A 25 -10.08 9.75 9.99
N GLN A 26 -9.82 10.65 10.93
CA GLN A 26 -10.81 11.09 11.91
C GLN A 26 -11.93 11.93 11.27
N VAL A 27 -11.62 12.67 10.20
CA VAL A 27 -12.62 13.34 9.37
C VAL A 27 -13.48 12.31 8.65
N LEU A 28 -12.87 11.30 8.00
CA LEU A 28 -13.59 10.26 7.25
C LEU A 28 -14.50 9.43 8.16
N LEU A 29 -14.04 9.07 9.36
CA LEU A 29 -14.82 8.30 10.34
C LEU A 29 -16.08 9.03 10.85
N ARG A 30 -16.11 10.36 10.75
CA ARG A 30 -17.22 11.19 11.23
C ARG A 30 -18.20 11.61 10.13
N MET A 31 -17.90 11.32 8.86
CA MET A 31 -18.76 11.69 7.73
C MET A 31 -20.01 10.77 7.67
N PRO A 32 -21.23 11.34 7.61
CA PRO A 32 -22.47 10.56 7.71
C PRO A 32 -22.76 9.65 6.51
N ASN A 33 -22.06 9.87 5.38
CA ASN A 33 -22.23 9.16 4.12
C ASN A 33 -21.00 8.31 3.76
N VAL A 34 -20.16 7.98 4.75
CA VAL A 34 -18.95 7.16 4.59
C VAL A 34 -19.08 5.89 5.43
N ILE A 35 -18.73 4.75 4.84
CA ILE A 35 -18.60 3.47 5.54
C ILE A 35 -17.13 3.06 5.48
N VAL A 36 -16.50 2.99 6.66
CA VAL A 36 -15.12 2.51 6.78
C VAL A 36 -15.15 1.01 7.09
N THR A 37 -14.43 0.23 6.29
CA THR A 37 -14.28 -1.22 6.49
C THR A 37 -12.81 -1.56 6.75
N PRO A 38 -12.49 -2.61 7.54
CA PRO A 38 -11.12 -3.06 7.69
C PRO A 38 -10.51 -3.45 6.34
N HIS A 39 -9.17 -3.43 6.22
CA HIS A 39 -8.45 -3.80 5.00
C HIS A 39 -8.59 -5.30 4.66
N SER A 40 -9.76 -5.67 4.15
CA SER A 40 -10.20 -7.07 3.97
C SER A 40 -10.65 -7.35 2.55
N ALA A 41 -10.55 -6.37 1.64
CA ALA A 41 -11.06 -6.47 0.28
C ALA A 41 -10.46 -7.66 -0.50
N PHE A 42 -9.23 -8.07 -0.16
CA PHE A 42 -8.53 -9.19 -0.78
C PHE A 42 -8.62 -10.51 0.01
N ASN A 43 -9.41 -10.56 1.09
CA ASN A 43 -9.56 -11.75 1.92
C ASN A 43 -10.72 -12.67 1.49
N THR A 44 -11.22 -12.52 0.25
CA THR A 44 -12.18 -13.48 -0.29
C THR A 44 -11.48 -14.75 -0.76
N ARG A 45 -12.19 -15.88 -0.78
CA ARG A 45 -11.62 -17.16 -1.23
C ARG A 45 -11.10 -17.05 -2.66
N GLU A 46 -11.80 -16.32 -3.51
CA GLU A 46 -11.47 -16.09 -4.91
C GLU A 46 -10.26 -15.19 -5.06
N ALA A 47 -10.14 -14.13 -4.25
CA ALA A 47 -8.98 -13.24 -4.28
C ALA A 47 -7.73 -13.97 -3.82
N ILE A 48 -7.80 -14.72 -2.72
CA ILE A 48 -6.68 -15.53 -2.21
C ILE A 48 -6.23 -16.54 -3.27
N ALA A 49 -7.17 -17.24 -3.91
CA ALA A 49 -6.85 -18.20 -4.97
C ALA A 49 -6.10 -17.54 -6.14
N ARG A 50 -6.61 -16.40 -6.65
CA ARG A 50 -5.96 -15.66 -7.75
C ARG A 50 -4.57 -15.13 -7.37
N ILE A 51 -4.41 -14.64 -6.14
CA ILE A 51 -3.12 -14.19 -5.62
C ILE A 51 -2.14 -15.36 -5.62
N ALA A 52 -2.51 -16.50 -5.02
CA ALA A 52 -1.65 -17.68 -4.95
C ALA A 52 -1.26 -18.20 -6.34
N GLU A 53 -2.22 -18.27 -7.27
CA GLU A 53 -1.96 -18.69 -8.65
C GLU A 53 -0.98 -17.75 -9.37
N THR A 54 -1.19 -16.44 -9.24
CA THR A 54 -0.31 -15.42 -9.83
C THR A 54 1.09 -15.48 -9.22
N THR A 55 1.20 -15.66 -7.90
CA THR A 55 2.47 -15.82 -7.20
C THR A 55 3.25 -17.03 -7.71
N ILE A 56 2.58 -18.20 -7.81
CA ILE A 56 3.21 -19.42 -8.33
C ILE A 56 3.68 -19.21 -9.77
N LYS A 57 2.85 -18.57 -10.61
CA LYS A 57 3.21 -18.27 -12.00
C LYS A 57 4.45 -17.37 -12.07
N ASN A 58 4.49 -16.28 -11.31
CA ASN A 58 5.63 -15.37 -11.27
C ASN A 58 6.93 -16.08 -10.87
N ILE A 59 6.87 -16.97 -9.86
CA ILE A 59 8.04 -17.77 -9.44
C ILE A 59 8.52 -18.66 -10.59
N LYS A 60 7.60 -19.39 -11.24
CA LYS A 60 7.94 -20.28 -12.35
C LYS A 60 8.57 -19.53 -13.53
N THR A 61 7.98 -18.42 -13.95
CA THR A 61 8.48 -17.67 -15.11
C THR A 61 9.79 -16.96 -14.78
N TYR A 62 9.97 -16.49 -13.54
CA TYR A 62 11.25 -15.98 -13.07
C TYR A 62 12.37 -17.02 -13.18
N LEU A 63 12.14 -18.24 -12.70
CA LEU A 63 13.11 -19.35 -12.80
C LEU A 63 13.39 -19.76 -14.26
N ALA A 64 12.44 -19.52 -15.17
CA ALA A 64 12.61 -19.75 -16.60
C ALA A 64 13.35 -18.61 -17.33
N GLY A 65 13.74 -17.53 -16.64
CA GLY A 65 14.38 -16.36 -17.24
C GLY A 65 13.41 -15.36 -17.90
N GLU A 66 12.11 -15.55 -17.72
CA GLU A 66 11.04 -14.69 -18.25
C GLU A 66 10.27 -14.03 -17.09
N PRO A 67 10.85 -13.07 -16.36
CA PRO A 67 10.16 -12.42 -15.25
C PRO A 67 8.92 -11.66 -15.73
N GLN A 68 7.81 -11.77 -14.98
CA GLN A 68 6.54 -11.13 -15.26
C GLN A 68 6.08 -10.29 -14.05
N ASN A 69 5.13 -9.38 -14.26
CA ASN A 69 4.58 -8.51 -13.19
C ASN A 69 5.66 -7.71 -12.44
N LEU A 70 6.64 -7.18 -13.18
CA LEU A 70 7.70 -6.34 -12.62
C LEU A 70 7.13 -5.05 -12.04
N VAL A 71 7.50 -4.76 -10.80
CA VAL A 71 7.17 -3.50 -10.13
C VAL A 71 8.36 -2.54 -10.25
N ALA A 72 8.13 -1.36 -10.80
CA ALA A 72 9.16 -0.34 -10.82
C ALA A 72 9.37 0.19 -9.39
N THR A 73 10.58 0.10 -8.85
CA THR A 73 10.96 0.90 -7.68
C THR A 73 11.07 2.36 -8.08
N GLN A 74 10.67 3.28 -7.19
CA GLN A 74 10.69 4.73 -7.45
C GLN A 74 12.09 5.27 -7.85
N LYS A 75 13.17 4.52 -7.54
CA LYS A 75 14.54 4.81 -8.03
C LYS A 75 14.73 4.60 -9.54
N ASN A 76 13.96 3.72 -10.16
CA ASN A 76 14.12 3.33 -11.57
C ASN A 76 13.34 4.24 -12.54
N LEU A 77 12.52 5.17 -12.05
CA LEU A 77 11.89 6.20 -12.88
C LEU A 77 12.82 7.40 -13.14
N SER A 78 13.83 7.63 -12.29
CA SER A 78 14.79 8.73 -12.45
C SER A 78 15.84 8.50 -13.55
N LEU A 79 16.03 7.26 -14.02
CA LEU A 79 17.08 6.93 -14.99
C LEU A 79 16.58 6.94 -16.45
N LYS A 80 15.27 7.04 -16.69
CA LYS A 80 14.71 7.10 -18.06
C LYS A 80 14.66 8.50 -18.68
N GLU A 81 15.02 9.53 -17.93
CA GLU A 81 15.07 10.92 -18.42
C GLU A 81 16.48 11.34 -18.88
N GLN A 82 17.49 10.46 -18.82
CA GLN A 82 18.88 10.81 -19.14
C GLN A 82 19.47 10.14 -20.40
N GLU A 83 18.71 9.38 -21.18
CA GLU A 83 19.17 8.78 -22.46
C GLU A 83 18.59 9.45 -23.72
N HIS A 84 18.14 10.71 -23.63
CA HIS A 84 17.82 11.50 -24.82
C HIS A 84 18.37 12.94 -24.73
N VAL A 85 19.70 13.03 -24.75
CA VAL A 85 20.45 14.20 -25.28
C VAL A 85 21.57 13.67 -26.15
#